data_AF-A0A2D7RM51-F1
#
_entry.id   AF-A0A2D7RM51-F1
#
_cell.length_a   1.000
_cell.length_b   1.000
_cell.length_c   1.000
_cell.angle_alpha   90.00
_cell.angle_beta   90.00
_cell.angle_gamma   90.00
#
_symmetry.space_group_name_H-M   'P 1'
#
loop_
_entity.id
_entity.type
_entity.pdbx_description
1 polymer ?
#
loop_
_entity_poly.entity_id
_entity_poly.type
_entity_poly.pdbx_seq_one_letter_code
_entity_poly.pdbx_strand_id
1 'polypeptide(L)'
;MKNNFGHSWRAYLIYVFLGISLLILVFRIASLQYIEGDFLTSKGKSMLEITRSIPANRGRIFDRNNFPLAVSINQYDLYALKKF
;
A
#
# COMPACT_ATOMS: atom_id res chain seq x y z
N MET A 1 17.57 15.13 -52.93
CA MET A 1 18.35 14.04 -52.28
C MET A 1 17.32 13.06 -51.72
N LYS A 2 17.37 11.78 -52.07
CA LYS A 2 16.37 10.79 -51.61
C LYS A 2 16.90 10.08 -50.37
N ASN A 3 16.36 10.46 -49.22
CA ASN A 3 16.86 10.05 -47.91
C ASN A 3 16.34 8.64 -47.61
N ASN A 4 17.07 7.60 -48.00
CA ASN A 4 16.70 6.20 -47.75
C ASN A 4 16.92 5.77 -46.28
N PHE A 5 16.84 6.70 -45.33
CA PHE A 5 17.14 6.45 -43.92
C PHE A 5 16.20 5.40 -43.29
N GLY A 6 14.92 5.41 -43.68
CA GLY A 6 13.91 4.45 -43.20
C GLY A 6 13.87 3.10 -43.93
N HIS A 7 14.54 2.97 -45.08
CA HIS A 7 14.55 1.75 -45.92
C HIS A 7 15.92 1.06 -45.94
N SER A 8 16.74 1.29 -44.91
CA SER A 8 17.97 0.52 -44.71
C SER A 8 17.68 -0.71 -43.87
N TRP A 9 18.21 -1.87 -44.27
CA TRP A 9 18.03 -3.14 -43.53
C TRP A 9 18.51 -3.04 -42.07
N ARG A 10 19.51 -2.19 -41.82
CA ARG A 10 20.04 -1.86 -40.50
C ARG A 10 19.00 -1.14 -39.62
N ALA A 11 18.30 -0.15 -40.17
CA ALA A 11 17.24 0.55 -39.44
C ALA A 11 16.07 -0.38 -39.13
N TYR A 12 15.68 -1.24 -40.07
CA TYR A 12 14.62 -2.23 -39.85
C TYR A 12 14.95 -3.19 -38.70
N LEU A 13 16.19 -3.70 -38.64
CA LEU A 13 16.64 -4.54 -37.53
C LEU A 13 16.54 -3.83 -36.17
N ILE A 14 16.92 -2.56 -36.11
CA ILE A 14 16.84 -1.77 -34.87
C ILE A 14 15.37 -1.61 -34.44
N TYR A 15 14.46 -1.32 -35.37
CA TYR A 15 13.03 -1.18 -35.05
C TYR A 15 12.41 -2.49 -34.58
N VAL A 16 12.76 -3.62 -35.19
CA VAL A 16 12.32 -4.95 -34.76
C VAL A 16 12.82 -5.24 -33.34
N PHE A 17 14.10 -4.97 -33.05
CA PHE A 17 14.67 -5.20 -31.73
C PHE A 17 14.01 -4.32 -30.65
N LEU A 18 13.76 -3.05 -30.97
CA LEU A 18 12.99 -2.15 -30.10
C LEU A 18 11.58 -2.65 -29.84
N GLY A 19 10.89 -3.13 -30.88
CA GLY A 19 9.56 -3.72 -30.76
C GLY A 19 9.54 -4.96 -29.87
N ILE A 20 10.50 -5.86 -30.07
CA ILE A 20 10.66 -7.07 -29.24
C ILE A 20 10.96 -6.69 -27.78
N SER A 21 11.84 -5.72 -27.55
CA SER A 21 12.17 -5.25 -26.21
C SER A 21 10.93 -4.70 -25.47
N LEU A 22 10.10 -3.92 -26.17
CA LEU A 22 8.82 -3.44 -25.61
C LEU A 22 7.88 -4.61 -25.26
N LEU A 23 7.76 -5.59 -26.16
CA LEU A 23 6.91 -6.77 -25.93
C LEU A 23 7.37 -7.59 -24.73
N ILE A 24 8.68 -7.74 -24.53
CA ILE A 24 9.25 -8.42 -23.36
C ILE A 24 8.86 -7.70 -22.06
N LEU A 25 8.91 -6.37 -22.04
CA LEU A 25 8.51 -5.59 -20.86
C LEU A 25 7.01 -5.74 -20.56
N VAL A 26 6.16 -5.66 -21.58
CA VAL A 26 4.71 -5.85 -21.42
C VAL A 26 4.41 -7.26 -20.91
N PHE A 27 5.05 -8.28 -21.48
CA PHE A 27 4.91 -9.66 -21.01
C PHE A 27 5.38 -9.82 -19.57
N ARG A 28 6.50 -9.20 -19.19
CA ARG A 28 7.00 -9.24 -17.80
C ARG A 28 6.00 -8.60 -16.84
N ILE A 29 5.45 -7.44 -17.18
CA ILE A 29 4.44 -6.76 -16.37
C ILE A 29 3.19 -7.64 -16.23
N ALA A 30 2.69 -8.20 -17.33
CA ALA A 30 1.54 -9.11 -17.30
C ALA A 30 1.82 -10.38 -16.47
N SER A 31 3.02 -10.97 -16.58
CA SER A 31 3.41 -12.14 -15.79
C SER A 31 3.42 -11.86 -14.29
N LEU A 32 3.93 -10.69 -13.87
CA LEU A 32 3.94 -10.27 -12.48
C LEU A 32 2.52 -10.05 -11.96
N GLN A 33 1.65 -9.43 -12.77
CA GLN A 33 0.26 -9.21 -12.39
C GLN A 33 -0.53 -10.52 -12.28
N TYR A 34 -0.33 -11.48 -13.18
CA TYR A 34 -1.10 -12.73 -13.17
C TYR A 34 -0.60 -13.75 -12.14
N ILE A 35 0.72 -13.84 -11.92
CA ILE A 35 1.31 -14.81 -11.00
C ILE A 35 1.29 -14.29 -9.56
N GLU A 36 1.65 -13.02 -9.35
CA GLU A 36 1.87 -12.47 -8.00
C GLU A 36 0.92 -11.33 -7.64
N GLY A 37 0.00 -10.94 -8.54
CA GLY A 37 -0.87 -9.78 -8.34
C GLY A 37 -1.74 -9.87 -7.09
N ASP A 38 -2.34 -11.02 -6.81
CA ASP A 38 -3.18 -11.23 -5.63
C ASP A 38 -2.36 -11.13 -4.33
N PHE A 39 -1.16 -11.70 -4.32
CA PHE A 39 -0.24 -11.63 -3.19
C PHE A 39 0.20 -10.19 -2.91
N LEU A 40 0.64 -9.47 -3.94
CA LEU A 40 1.10 -8.08 -3.82
C LEU A 40 -0.06 -7.16 -3.40
N THR A 41 -1.26 -7.38 -3.93
CA THR A 41 -2.47 -6.63 -3.56
C THR A 41 -2.87 -6.88 -2.11
N SER A 42 -2.89 -8.13 -1.67
CA SER A 42 -3.17 -8.52 -0.28
C SER A 42 -2.17 -7.88 0.69
N LYS A 43 -0.89 -7.93 0.35
CA LYS A 43 0.17 -7.29 1.15
C LYS A 43 0.04 -5.77 1.20
N GLY A 44 -0.37 -5.14 0.10
CA GLY A 44 -0.68 -3.71 0.07
C GLY A 44 -1.83 -3.36 1.02
N LYS A 45 -2.91 -4.14 1.01
CA LYS A 45 -4.05 -3.96 1.91
C LYS A 45 -3.67 -4.12 3.38
N SER A 46 -2.91 -5.14 3.74
CA SER A 46 -2.53 -5.38 5.14
C SER A 46 -1.62 -4.31 5.73
N MET A 47 -0.87 -3.58 4.91
CA MET A 47 -0.08 -2.43 5.38
C MET A 47 -0.92 -1.17 5.60
N LEU A 48 -2.06 -1.04 4.90
CA LEU A 48 -2.97 0.10 5.02
C LEU A 48 -4.05 -0.13 6.08
N GLU A 49 -4.55 -1.35 6.17
CA GLU A 49 -5.59 -1.77 7.11
C GLU A 49 -4.96 -2.15 8.45
N ILE A 50 -4.88 -1.18 9.35
CA ILE A 50 -4.41 -1.41 10.73
C ILE A 50 -5.62 -1.69 11.61
N THR A 51 -5.74 -2.92 12.10
CA THR A 51 -6.74 -3.26 13.12
C THR A 51 -6.30 -2.71 14.47
N ARG A 52 -7.09 -1.79 15.03
CA ARG A 52 -6.91 -1.31 16.41
C ARG A 52 -8.03 -1.87 17.28
N SER A 53 -7.65 -2.64 18.31
CA SER A 53 -8.62 -3.09 19.31
C SER A 53 -9.11 -1.89 20.13
N ILE A 54 -10.43 -1.81 20.32
CA ILE A 54 -11.05 -0.84 21.21
C ILE A 54 -11.03 -1.46 22.61
N PRO A 55 -10.32 -0.88 23.59
CA PRO A 55 -10.33 -1.41 24.94
C PRO A 55 -11.74 -1.27 25.54
N ALA A 56 -12.20 -2.32 26.21
CA ALA A 56 -13.46 -2.24 26.96
C ALA A 56 -13.26 -1.43 28.25
N ASN A 57 -14.24 -0.58 28.59
CA ASN A 57 -14.23 0.14 29.85
C ASN A 57 -14.43 -0.83 31.01
N ARG A 58 -13.68 -0.63 32.10
CA ARG A 58 -13.88 -1.42 33.34
C ARG A 58 -15.23 -1.09 33.96
N GLY A 59 -15.83 -2.09 34.61
CA GLY A 59 -17.08 -1.95 35.35
C GLY A 59 -16.95 -0.93 36.50
N ARG A 60 -18.09 -0.33 36.85
CA ARG A 60 -18.20 0.60 37.98
C ARG A 60 -18.42 -0.20 39.26
N ILE A 61 -17.70 0.14 40.33
CA ILE A 61 -17.86 -0.48 41.65
C ILE A 61 -18.66 0.48 42.52
N PHE A 62 -19.74 -0.01 43.11
CA PHE A 62 -20.61 0.74 44.01
C PHE A 62 -20.66 0.09 45.39
N ASP A 63 -20.84 0.91 46.42
CA ASP A 63 -21.22 0.44 47.75
C ASP A 63 -22.70 0.01 47.77
N ARG A 64 -23.13 -0.64 48.86
CA ARG A 64 -24.52 -1.07 49.13
C ARG A 64 -25.57 0.03 48.99
N ASN A 65 -25.17 1.30 49.14
CA ASN A 65 -26.03 2.47 49.02
C ASN A 65 -25.98 3.11 47.62
N ASN A 66 -25.46 2.41 46.61
CA ASN A 66 -25.21 2.92 45.24
C ASN A 66 -24.22 4.09 45.17
N PHE A 67 -23.38 4.27 46.19
CA PHE A 67 -22.32 5.26 46.15
C PHE A 67 -21.14 4.75 45.32
N PRO A 68 -20.65 5.49 44.30
CA PRO A 68 -19.57 5.02 43.45
C PRO A 68 -18.23 5.02 44.18
N LEU A 69 -17.56 3.87 44.24
CA LEU A 69 -16.22 3.70 44.82
C LEU A 69 -15.12 3.72 43.76
N ALA A 70 -15.39 3.17 42.56
CA ALA A 70 -14.46 3.20 41.44
C ALA A 70 -15.20 3.29 40.10
N VAL A 71 -14.76 4.22 39.23
CA VAL A 71 -15.32 4.43 37.89
C VAL A 71 -14.21 4.72 36.88
N SER A 72 -14.36 4.26 35.64
CA SER A 72 -13.46 4.61 34.54
C SER A 72 -14.02 5.79 33.75
N ILE A 73 -13.20 6.81 33.54
CA ILE A 73 -13.53 8.02 32.76
C ILE A 73 -12.49 8.20 31.65
N ASN A 74 -12.89 8.83 30.55
CA ASN A 74 -11.95 9.21 29.49
C ASN A 74 -11.17 10.45 29.93
N GLN A 75 -9.85 10.34 29.99
CA GLN A 75 -8.94 11.44 30.32
C GLN A 75 -8.15 11.83 29.07
N TYR A 76 -7.90 13.13 28.89
CA TYR A 76 -7.09 13.66 27.80
C TYR A 76 -5.81 14.27 28.36
N ASP A 77 -4.69 13.90 27.77
CA ASP A 77 -3.37 14.44 28.10
C ASP A 77 -2.90 15.39 27.00
N LEU A 78 -2.30 16.51 27.39
CA LEU A 78 -1.72 17.47 26.45
C LEU A 78 -0.23 17.21 26.30
N TYR A 79 0.20 16.85 25.08
CA TYR A 79 1.61 16.67 24.76
C TYR A 79 2.07 17.78 23.81
N ALA A 80 3.16 18.47 24.16
CA ALA A 80 3.80 19.47 23.32
C ALA A 80 5.23 19.00 22.96
N LEU A 81 5.43 18.65 21.71
CA LEU A 81 6.75 18.27 21.18
C LEU A 81 7.39 19.51 20.55
N LYS A 82 8.52 19.96 21.11
CA LYS A 82 9.38 20.95 20.45
C LYS A 82 10.15 20.24 19.34
N LYS A 83 9.78 20.51 18.09
CA LYS A 83 10.55 20.07 16.92
C LYS A 83 11.95 20.68 16.99
N PHE A 84 12.99 19.86 16.87
CA PHE A 84 14.37 20.29 16.63
C PHE A 84 14.57 20.51 15.13
#